data_AF-A0A8S3IN60-F1
#
_entry.id   AF-A0A8S3IN60-F1
#
_cell.length_a   1.000
_cell.length_b   1.000
_cell.length_c   1.000
_cell.angle_alpha   90.00
_cell.angle_beta   90.00
_cell.angle_gamma   90.00
#
_symmetry.space_group_name_H-M   'P 1'
#
loop_
_entity.id
_entity.type
_entity.pdbx_description
1 polymer ?
#
loop_
_entity_poly.entity_id
_entity_poly.type
_entity_poly.pdbx_seq_one_letter_code
_entity_poly.pdbx_strand_id
1 'polypeptide(L)'
;RGCQALIKQKCPDADYYHCSNHCLNLALIDSCGIAHIRNIMGTIKEVINFFSDSPKRMQALRSEINDYQGEYHIISTCISCFLLSDIVPISRLLQTETLDFSSTNQHVEELLHKFEQRKLQAQDYFDNVIYSHAGELCKELFVTPTIPRHAVLSYRKQNTPVPNPEIFYCDRVYLPFLDELINNISGRLSSLKCERIILLSKLRPELILRENSFELSKSLSKQFADRLP
;
A
#
# COMPACT_ATOMS: atom_id res chain seq x y z
N ARG A 1 11.77 -26.41 6.76
CA ARG A 1 11.30 -26.53 5.35
C ARG A 1 9.99 -25.76 5.24
N GLY A 2 9.82 -24.92 4.23
CA GLY A 2 8.56 -24.16 4.04
C GLY A 2 7.43 -25.03 3.50
N CYS A 3 6.18 -24.57 3.63
CA CYS A 3 4.97 -25.28 3.20
C CYS A 3 5.02 -25.71 1.72
N GLN A 4 5.48 -24.81 0.83
CA GLN A 4 5.66 -25.07 -0.60
C GLN A 4 6.51 -26.33 -0.86
N ALA A 5 7.65 -26.46 -0.18
CA ALA A 5 8.57 -27.58 -0.37
C ALA A 5 7.93 -28.92 0.04
N LEU A 6 7.10 -28.91 1.08
CA LEU A 6 6.37 -30.10 1.53
C LEU A 6 5.26 -30.49 0.55
N ILE A 7 4.55 -29.51 -0.03
CA ILE A 7 3.51 -29.77 -1.04
C ILE A 7 4.14 -30.33 -2.32
N LYS A 8 5.22 -29.71 -2.83
CA LYS A 8 5.93 -30.17 -4.03
C LYS A 8 6.53 -31.56 -3.89
N GLN A 9 6.90 -31.99 -2.68
CA GLN A 9 7.37 -33.35 -2.45
C GLN A 9 6.25 -34.39 -2.65
N LYS A 10 5.02 -34.07 -2.28
CA LYS A 10 3.86 -34.97 -2.40
C LYS A 10 3.18 -34.87 -3.77
N CYS A 11 3.12 -33.67 -4.34
CA CYS A 11 2.53 -33.39 -5.63
C CYS A 11 3.48 -32.50 -6.44
N PRO A 12 4.40 -33.10 -7.22
CA PRO A 12 5.38 -32.37 -8.02
C PRO A 12 4.74 -31.38 -9.00
N ASP A 13 3.57 -31.74 -9.54
CA ASP A 13 2.82 -30.96 -10.52
C ASP A 13 1.91 -29.90 -9.91
N ALA A 14 1.85 -29.76 -8.58
CA ALA A 14 1.04 -28.72 -7.93
C ALA A 14 1.61 -27.33 -8.24
N ASP A 15 0.80 -26.41 -8.77
CA ASP A 15 1.20 -25.01 -8.85
C ASP A 15 1.18 -24.37 -7.47
N TYR A 16 2.18 -23.54 -7.20
CA TYR A 16 2.26 -22.77 -5.96
C TYR A 16 2.16 -21.28 -6.27
N TYR A 17 1.30 -20.60 -5.53
CA TYR A 17 1.13 -19.15 -5.60
C TYR A 17 1.19 -18.58 -4.18
N HIS A 18 1.82 -17.41 -4.05
CA HIS A 18 1.81 -16.70 -2.78
C HIS A 18 0.42 -16.13 -2.50
N CYS A 19 0.07 -16.02 -1.21
CA CYS A 19 -1.16 -15.36 -0.79
C CYS A 19 -1.12 -13.88 -1.23
N SER A 20 -2.13 -13.44 -1.97
CA SER A 20 -2.20 -12.06 -2.47
C SER A 20 -2.21 -11.02 -1.35
N ASN A 21 -2.82 -11.30 -0.18
CA ASN A 21 -2.74 -10.41 0.99
C ASN A 21 -1.31 -10.30 1.53
N HIS A 22 -0.56 -11.41 1.54
CA HIS A 22 0.86 -11.39 1.90
C HIS A 22 1.68 -10.60 0.87
N CYS A 23 1.41 -10.77 -0.42
CA CYS A 23 2.04 -9.99 -1.49
C CYS A 23 1.76 -8.49 -1.35
N LEU A 24 0.52 -8.10 -1.04
CA LEU A 24 0.15 -6.71 -0.77
C LEU A 24 0.91 -6.18 0.46
N ASN A 25 0.96 -6.93 1.56
CA ASN A 25 1.69 -6.49 2.75
C ASN A 25 3.18 -6.27 2.47
N LEU A 26 3.82 -7.17 1.71
CA LEU A 26 5.20 -6.97 1.27
C LEU A 26 5.34 -5.73 0.37
N ALA A 27 4.39 -5.51 -0.55
CA ALA A 27 4.38 -4.31 -1.40
C ALA A 27 4.34 -3.03 -0.57
N LEU A 28 3.51 -2.99 0.47
CA LEU A 28 3.38 -1.85 1.36
C LEU A 28 4.66 -1.62 2.17
N ILE A 29 5.24 -2.68 2.72
CA ILE A 29 6.49 -2.59 3.50
C ILE A 29 7.61 -2.03 2.64
N ASP A 30 7.76 -2.53 1.41
CA ASP A 30 8.79 -2.07 0.48
C ASP A 30 8.54 -0.61 0.06
N SER A 31 7.28 -0.23 -0.15
CA SER A 31 6.90 1.15 -0.50
C SER A 31 7.18 2.14 0.64
N CYS A 32 7.17 1.67 1.89
CA CYS A 32 7.57 2.48 3.04
C CYS A 32 9.09 2.71 3.14
N GLY A 33 9.87 2.27 2.15
CA GLY A 33 11.32 2.45 2.07
C GLY A 33 11.79 3.90 1.87
N ILE A 34 10.88 4.85 1.61
CA ILE A 34 11.23 6.27 1.52
C ILE A 34 11.58 6.81 2.89
N ALA A 35 12.70 7.53 3.01
CA ALA A 35 13.25 7.94 4.31
C ALA A 35 12.22 8.66 5.19
N HIS A 36 11.46 9.61 4.65
CA HIS A 36 10.42 10.33 5.41
C HIS A 36 9.32 9.40 5.92
N ILE A 37 8.82 8.48 5.07
CA ILE A 37 7.78 7.50 5.42
C ILE A 37 8.31 6.48 6.42
N ARG A 38 9.49 5.90 6.15
CA ARG A 38 10.16 4.94 7.04
C ARG A 38 10.39 5.51 8.44
N ASN A 39 10.87 6.74 8.52
CA ASN A 39 11.14 7.39 9.80
C ASN A 39 9.85 7.55 10.60
N ILE A 40 8.75 7.92 9.95
CA ILE A 40 7.43 8.05 10.60
C ILE A 40 6.91 6.72 11.09
N MET A 41 6.97 5.70 10.24
CA MET A 41 6.58 4.35 10.62
C MET A 41 7.44 3.82 11.79
N GLY A 42 8.74 4.17 11.81
CA GLY A 42 9.65 3.90 12.92
C GLY A 42 9.23 4.60 14.21
N THR A 43 9.01 5.91 14.17
CA THR A 43 8.55 6.70 15.32
C THR A 43 7.22 6.20 15.87
N ILE A 44 6.24 5.94 14.99
CA ILE A 44 4.94 5.38 15.39
C ILE A 44 5.12 4.03 16.07
N LYS A 45 5.99 3.16 15.53
CA LYS A 45 6.28 1.85 16.13
C LYS A 45 6.92 1.98 17.52
N GLU A 46 7.88 2.89 17.68
CA GLU A 46 8.52 3.15 18.97
C GLU A 46 7.52 3.68 20.00
N VAL A 47 6.66 4.62 19.61
CA VAL A 47 5.58 5.15 20.44
C VAL A 47 4.63 4.03 20.84
N ILE A 48 4.14 3.23 19.89
CA ILE A 48 3.25 2.10 20.17
C ILE A 48 3.92 1.12 21.14
N ASN A 49 5.17 0.73 20.92
CA ASN A 49 5.86 -0.19 21.82
C ASN A 49 5.99 0.41 23.23
N PHE A 50 6.45 1.65 23.33
CA PHE A 50 6.65 2.34 24.60
C PHE A 50 5.37 2.39 25.45
N PHE A 51 4.22 2.66 24.82
CA PHE A 51 2.94 2.79 25.50
C PHE A 51 2.21 1.45 25.70
N SER A 52 2.29 0.53 24.75
CA SER A 52 1.69 -0.81 24.84
C SER A 52 2.39 -1.68 25.89
N ASP A 53 3.68 -1.46 26.16
CA ASP A 53 4.43 -2.18 27.20
C ASP A 53 3.98 -1.82 28.62
N SER A 54 3.12 -0.81 28.81
CA SER A 54 2.60 -0.45 30.14
C SER A 54 1.20 0.17 30.09
N PRO A 55 0.20 -0.48 30.71
CA PRO A 55 -1.15 0.09 30.84
C PRO A 55 -1.18 1.48 31.49
N LYS A 56 -0.24 1.74 32.42
CA LYS A 56 -0.10 3.06 33.08
C LYS A 56 0.38 4.13 32.11
N ARG A 57 1.33 3.79 31.21
CA ARG A 57 1.78 4.72 30.16
C ARG A 57 0.67 4.97 29.15
N MET A 58 -0.06 3.93 28.74
CA MET A 58 -1.23 4.07 27.86
C MET A 58 -2.30 4.99 28.48
N GLN A 59 -2.52 4.90 29.79
CA GLN A 59 -3.44 5.78 30.51
C GLN A 59 -2.93 7.23 30.60
N ALA A 60 -1.63 7.43 30.82
CA ALA A 60 -1.00 8.75 30.80
C ALA A 60 -0.98 9.38 29.40
N LEU A 61 -0.75 8.60 28.34
CA LEU A 61 -0.86 9.07 26.96
C LEU A 61 -2.26 9.61 26.69
N ARG A 62 -3.30 8.88 27.12
CA ARG A 62 -4.69 9.30 26.95
C ARG A 62 -5.01 10.60 27.69
N SER A 63 -4.29 10.96 28.75
CA SER A 63 -4.45 12.25 29.43
C SER A 63 -3.63 13.38 28.80
N GLU A 64 -2.46 13.09 28.22
CA GLU A 64 -1.52 14.08 27.66
C GLU A 64 -1.73 14.39 26.17
N ILE A 65 -2.50 13.57 25.42
CA ILE A 65 -2.80 13.80 23.99
C ILE A 65 -3.45 15.18 23.74
N ASN A 66 -4.02 15.83 24.76
CA ASN A 66 -4.59 17.17 24.63
C ASN A 66 -3.55 18.31 24.64
N ASP A 67 -2.30 18.07 25.07
CA ASP A 67 -1.28 19.12 25.26
C ASP A 67 -0.03 18.94 24.37
N TYR A 68 -0.02 17.96 23.46
CA TYR A 68 1.20 17.62 22.72
C TYR A 68 1.38 18.41 21.42
N GLN A 69 2.48 19.17 21.34
CA GLN A 69 2.96 19.78 20.10
C GLN A 69 4.11 18.97 19.51
N GLY A 70 3.77 18.07 18.59
CA GLY A 70 4.75 17.34 17.78
C GLY A 70 5.10 18.14 16.52
N GLU A 71 6.15 18.96 16.59
CA GLU A 71 6.81 19.42 15.37
C GLU A 71 7.52 18.23 14.70
N TYR A 72 7.50 18.22 13.38
CA TYR A 72 8.08 17.21 12.49
C TYR A 72 7.20 15.96 12.30
N HIS A 73 6.72 15.83 11.06
CA HIS A 73 6.02 14.71 10.41
C HIS A 73 4.54 14.89 10.06
N ILE A 74 3.85 15.96 10.47
CA ILE A 74 2.41 16.15 10.15
C ILE A 74 2.11 15.93 8.66
N ILE A 75 2.81 16.62 7.76
CA ILE A 75 2.57 16.51 6.30
C ILE A 75 2.83 15.09 5.80
N SER A 76 3.92 14.46 6.22
CA SER A 76 4.26 13.11 5.78
C SER A 76 3.33 12.04 6.39
N THR A 77 2.78 12.28 7.58
CA THR A 77 1.71 11.48 8.17
C THR A 77 0.43 11.65 7.36
N CYS A 78 0.04 12.87 6.99
CA CYS A 78 -1.10 13.12 6.11
C CYS A 78 -0.92 12.38 4.77
N ILE A 79 0.23 12.52 4.10
CA ILE A 79 0.56 11.78 2.88
C ILE A 79 0.33 10.28 3.07
N SER A 80 0.86 9.72 4.17
CA SER A 80 0.72 8.29 4.48
C SER A 80 -0.74 7.89 4.69
N CYS A 81 -1.48 8.65 5.48
CA CYS A 81 -2.89 8.39 5.77
C CYS A 81 -3.75 8.42 4.50
N PHE A 82 -3.62 9.46 3.67
CA PHE A 82 -4.42 9.60 2.45
C PHE A 82 -4.14 8.47 1.44
N LEU A 83 -2.87 8.12 1.22
CA LEU A 83 -2.50 7.08 0.25
C LEU A 83 -2.82 5.68 0.77
N LEU A 84 -2.53 5.38 2.04
CA LEU A 84 -2.82 4.07 2.61
C LEU A 84 -4.31 3.82 2.81
N SER A 85 -5.10 4.87 3.07
CA SER A 85 -6.57 4.76 3.18
C SER A 85 -7.20 4.20 1.90
N ASP A 86 -6.69 4.55 0.73
CA ASP A 86 -7.20 4.03 -0.54
C ASP A 86 -6.91 2.55 -0.77
N ILE A 87 -5.96 1.98 -0.03
CA ILE A 87 -5.54 0.59 -0.14
C ILE A 87 -6.36 -0.31 0.80
N VAL A 88 -6.98 0.26 1.84
CA VAL A 88 -7.79 -0.47 2.82
C VAL A 88 -8.89 -1.33 2.17
N PRO A 89 -9.65 -0.86 1.16
CA PRO A 89 -10.66 -1.70 0.50
C PRO A 89 -10.05 -2.95 -0.15
N ILE A 90 -8.91 -2.83 -0.82
CA ILE A 90 -8.21 -3.97 -1.43
C ILE A 90 -7.68 -4.92 -0.37
N SER A 91 -7.07 -4.38 0.69
CA SER A 91 -6.58 -5.19 1.81
C SER A 91 -7.69 -6.05 2.41
N ARG A 92 -8.88 -5.46 2.64
CA ARG A 92 -10.06 -6.18 3.13
C ARG A 92 -10.56 -7.22 2.13
N LEU A 93 -10.60 -6.88 0.84
CA LEU A 93 -11.02 -7.81 -0.21
C LEU A 93 -10.09 -9.03 -0.28
N LEU A 94 -8.78 -8.83 -0.23
CA LEU A 94 -7.77 -9.89 -0.25
C LEU A 94 -7.78 -10.79 1.00
N GLN A 95 -8.43 -10.35 2.07
CA GLN A 95 -8.58 -11.10 3.32
C GLN A 95 -9.89 -11.90 3.36
N THR A 96 -10.76 -11.78 2.35
CA THR A 96 -12.00 -12.56 2.29
C THR A 96 -11.71 -14.05 2.07
N GLU A 97 -12.50 -14.90 2.73
CA GLU A 97 -12.40 -16.36 2.55
C GLU A 97 -12.78 -16.80 1.14
N THR A 98 -13.72 -16.08 0.52
CA THR A 98 -14.28 -16.36 -0.82
C THR A 98 -13.73 -15.39 -1.87
N LEU A 99 -12.40 -15.31 -1.99
CA LEU A 99 -11.77 -14.40 -2.94
C LEU A 99 -12.16 -14.71 -4.40
N ASP A 100 -12.70 -13.72 -5.10
CA ASP A 100 -12.90 -13.74 -6.55
C ASP A 100 -11.71 -13.06 -7.23
N PHE A 101 -10.88 -13.83 -7.92
CA PHE A 101 -9.66 -13.32 -8.54
C PHE A 101 -9.94 -12.29 -9.64
N SER A 102 -11.02 -12.46 -10.41
CA SER A 102 -11.36 -11.57 -11.52
C SER A 102 -11.81 -10.21 -11.00
N SER A 103 -12.79 -10.21 -10.07
CA SER A 103 -13.28 -8.98 -9.46
C SER A 103 -12.19 -8.29 -8.63
N THR A 104 -11.37 -9.05 -7.92
CA THR A 104 -10.23 -8.50 -7.17
C THR A 104 -9.20 -7.85 -8.09
N ASN A 105 -8.85 -8.48 -9.21
CA ASN A 105 -7.92 -7.90 -10.17
C ASN A 105 -8.46 -6.57 -10.74
N GLN A 106 -9.76 -6.50 -11.04
CA GLN A 106 -10.39 -5.27 -11.48
C GLN A 106 -10.24 -4.15 -10.44
N HIS A 107 -10.50 -4.42 -9.15
CA HIS A 107 -10.33 -3.42 -8.10
C HIS A 107 -8.88 -2.96 -7.91
N VAL A 108 -7.90 -3.86 -8.13
CA VAL A 108 -6.48 -3.50 -8.14
C VAL A 108 -6.16 -2.57 -9.32
N GLU A 109 -6.69 -2.85 -10.50
CA GLU A 109 -6.49 -1.99 -11.68
C GLU A 109 -7.15 -0.62 -11.51
N GLU A 110 -8.35 -0.56 -10.90
CA GLU A 110 -9.02 0.69 -10.56
C GLU A 110 -8.21 1.54 -9.57
N LEU A 111 -7.62 0.92 -8.54
CA LEU A 111 -6.74 1.60 -7.59
C LEU A 111 -5.48 2.14 -8.28
N LEU A 112 -4.81 1.32 -9.08
CA LEU A 112 -3.60 1.73 -9.80
C LEU A 112 -3.91 2.87 -10.77
N HIS A 113 -5.04 2.80 -11.48
CA HIS A 113 -5.50 3.88 -12.33
C HIS A 113 -5.74 5.17 -11.53
N LYS A 114 -6.42 5.08 -10.38
CA LYS A 114 -6.63 6.22 -9.48
C LYS A 114 -5.30 6.84 -9.01
N PHE A 115 -4.30 6.02 -8.69
CA PHE A 115 -2.97 6.51 -8.31
C PHE A 115 -2.26 7.21 -9.47
N GLU A 116 -2.31 6.66 -10.68
CA GLU A 116 -1.75 7.31 -11.87
C GLU A 116 -2.44 8.64 -12.19
N GLN A 117 -3.77 8.73 -12.05
CA GLN A 117 -4.48 10.01 -12.23
C GLN A 117 -4.03 11.06 -11.20
N ARG A 118 -3.86 10.66 -9.94
CA ARG A 118 -3.34 11.53 -8.89
C ARG A 118 -1.89 11.94 -9.09
N LYS A 119 -1.09 11.13 -9.79
CA LYS A 119 0.27 11.48 -10.19
C LYS A 119 0.25 12.56 -11.28
N LEU A 120 -0.63 12.42 -12.28
CA LEU A 120 -0.80 13.44 -13.33
C LEU A 120 -1.29 14.79 -12.76
N GLN A 121 -2.12 14.73 -11.73
CA GLN A 121 -2.69 15.90 -11.04
C GLN A 121 -1.97 16.18 -9.71
N ALA A 122 -0.71 15.76 -9.56
CA ALA A 122 -0.04 15.73 -8.26
C ALA A 122 -0.02 17.07 -7.56
N GLN A 123 0.29 18.15 -8.27
CA GLN A 123 0.36 19.48 -7.66
C GLN A 123 -1.00 19.92 -7.10
N ASP A 124 -2.05 19.82 -7.91
CA ASP A 124 -3.41 20.24 -7.53
C ASP A 124 -3.98 19.37 -6.42
N TYR A 125 -3.86 18.05 -6.54
CA TYR A 125 -4.33 17.12 -5.52
C TYR A 125 -3.55 17.28 -4.20
N PHE A 126 -2.22 17.44 -4.28
CA PHE A 126 -1.40 17.61 -3.09
C PHE A 126 -1.74 18.91 -2.37
N ASP A 127 -1.83 20.05 -3.08
CA ASP A 127 -2.15 21.34 -2.48
C ASP A 127 -3.55 21.34 -1.86
N ASN A 128 -4.58 21.07 -2.67
CA ASN A 128 -5.98 21.22 -2.27
C ASN A 128 -6.46 20.19 -1.25
N VAL A 129 -5.84 18.99 -1.22
CA VAL A 129 -6.29 17.88 -0.36
C VAL A 129 -5.32 17.64 0.78
N ILE A 130 -4.07 17.29 0.48
CA ILE A 130 -3.13 16.80 1.49
C ILE A 130 -2.52 17.96 2.28
N TYR A 131 -2.01 18.99 1.59
CA TYR A 131 -1.32 20.11 2.20
C TYR A 131 -2.30 21.05 2.89
N SER A 132 -3.47 21.31 2.29
CA SER A 132 -4.58 22.01 2.93
C SER A 132 -4.97 21.36 4.27
N HIS A 133 -5.21 20.03 4.27
CA HIS A 133 -5.53 19.29 5.50
C HIS A 133 -4.39 19.33 6.53
N ALA A 134 -3.14 19.18 6.09
CA ALA A 134 -1.98 19.32 6.97
C ALA A 134 -1.87 20.73 7.55
N GLY A 135 -2.23 21.76 6.78
CA GLY A 135 -2.27 23.15 7.22
C GLY A 135 -3.34 23.42 8.27
N GLU A 136 -4.52 22.82 8.15
CA GLU A 136 -5.56 22.85 9.19
C GLU A 136 -5.08 22.20 10.49
N LEU A 137 -4.50 21.00 10.41
CA LEU A 137 -3.90 20.34 11.57
C LEU A 137 -2.78 21.17 12.22
N CYS A 138 -1.93 21.80 11.41
CA CYS A 138 -0.88 22.68 11.93
C CYS A 138 -1.46 23.88 12.70
N LYS A 139 -2.58 24.46 12.23
CA LYS A 139 -3.27 25.55 12.93
C LYS A 139 -3.84 25.09 14.26
N GLU A 140 -4.51 23.93 14.29
CA GLU A 140 -5.07 23.35 15.51
C GLU A 140 -3.99 23.04 16.56
N LEU A 141 -2.82 22.60 16.10
CA LEU A 141 -1.69 22.26 16.96
C LEU A 141 -0.76 23.46 17.25
N PHE A 142 -1.09 24.66 16.75
CA PHE A 142 -0.29 25.88 16.85
C PHE A 142 1.18 25.72 16.39
N VAL A 143 1.40 24.93 15.34
CA VAL A 143 2.73 24.69 14.73
C VAL A 143 2.79 25.21 13.29
N THR A 144 4.00 25.32 12.73
CA THR A 144 4.19 25.72 11.33
C THR A 144 4.78 24.59 10.46
N PRO A 145 4.33 24.46 9.20
CA PRO A 145 4.96 23.58 8.23
C PRO A 145 6.45 23.91 8.03
N THR A 146 7.34 22.95 8.28
CA THR A 146 8.78 23.12 8.06
C THR A 146 9.40 21.95 7.28
N ILE A 147 10.51 22.24 6.59
CA ILE A 147 11.34 21.26 5.92
C ILE A 147 12.36 20.69 6.91
N PRO A 148 12.60 19.37 6.94
CA PRO A 148 13.59 18.79 7.82
C PRO A 148 14.98 19.39 7.62
N ARG A 149 15.65 19.73 8.73
CA ARG A 149 16.96 20.40 8.72
C ARG A 149 17.99 19.73 7.81
N HIS A 150 18.07 18.40 7.82
CA HIS A 150 19.02 17.67 6.99
C HIS A 150 18.76 17.86 5.49
N ALA A 151 17.49 17.94 5.07
CA ALA A 151 17.12 18.22 3.70
C ALA A 151 17.53 19.66 3.33
N VAL A 152 17.22 20.65 4.18
CA VAL A 152 17.65 22.04 4.00
C VAL A 152 19.17 22.16 3.84
N LEU A 153 19.94 21.45 4.66
CA LEU A 153 21.40 21.42 4.56
C LEU A 153 21.88 20.79 3.24
N SER A 154 21.17 19.79 2.71
CA SER A 154 21.47 19.20 1.40
C SER A 154 21.34 20.22 0.26
N TYR A 155 20.23 20.97 0.21
CA TYR A 155 20.03 22.06 -0.77
C TYR A 155 21.13 23.13 -0.68
N ARG A 156 21.45 23.57 0.55
CA ARG A 156 22.51 24.56 0.77
C ARG A 156 23.88 24.08 0.32
N LYS A 157 24.23 22.80 0.54
CA LYS A 157 25.48 22.20 0.06
C LYS A 157 25.56 22.17 -1.48
N GLN A 158 24.42 22.02 -2.15
CA GLN A 158 24.33 22.01 -3.61
C GLN A 158 24.18 23.42 -4.21
N ASN A 159 24.20 24.48 -3.39
CA ASN A 159 23.94 25.85 -3.79
C ASN A 159 22.58 26.04 -4.51
N THR A 160 21.58 25.21 -4.19
CA THR A 160 20.24 25.31 -4.76
C THR A 160 19.28 26.04 -3.79
N PRO A 161 18.32 26.84 -4.31
CA PRO A 161 17.30 27.45 -3.49
C PRO A 161 16.50 26.39 -2.73
N VAL A 162 16.31 26.61 -1.43
CA VAL A 162 15.46 25.75 -0.61
C VAL A 162 14.00 26.03 -1.01
N PRO A 163 13.23 25.03 -1.48
CA PRO A 163 11.83 25.21 -1.82
C PRO A 163 10.99 25.54 -0.58
N ASN A 164 9.74 25.94 -0.79
CA ASN A 164 8.77 25.99 0.31
C ASN A 164 8.38 24.55 0.75
N PRO A 165 7.77 24.37 1.94
CA PRO A 165 7.39 23.05 2.42
C PRO A 165 6.46 22.29 1.47
N GLU A 166 5.47 22.96 0.89
CA GLU A 166 4.50 22.36 -0.05
C GLU A 166 5.20 21.67 -1.22
N ILE A 167 6.01 22.40 -1.97
CA ILE A 167 6.78 21.90 -3.12
C ILE A 167 7.74 20.80 -2.66
N PHE A 168 8.43 21.00 -1.53
CA PHE A 168 9.34 20.00 -1.00
C PHE A 168 8.65 18.66 -0.74
N TYR A 169 7.52 18.66 -0.03
CA TYR A 169 6.82 17.43 0.33
C TYR A 169 6.11 16.80 -0.87
N CYS A 170 5.59 17.60 -1.81
CA CYS A 170 5.03 17.11 -3.06
C CYS A 170 6.11 16.31 -3.85
N ASP A 171 7.25 16.93 -4.11
CA ASP A 171 8.30 16.39 -4.98
C ASP A 171 9.14 15.29 -4.32
N ARG A 172 9.43 15.43 -3.02
CA ARG A 172 10.41 14.56 -2.34
C ARG A 172 9.78 13.48 -1.48
N VAL A 173 8.47 13.54 -1.25
CA VAL A 173 7.78 12.58 -0.38
C VAL A 173 6.55 11.99 -1.06
N TYR A 174 5.59 12.82 -1.46
CA TYR A 174 4.32 12.36 -2.02
C TYR A 174 4.51 11.62 -3.36
N LEU A 175 5.14 12.27 -4.35
CA LEU A 175 5.38 11.67 -5.66
C LEU A 175 6.22 10.38 -5.58
N PRO A 176 7.38 10.37 -4.90
CA PRO A 176 8.14 9.14 -4.72
C PRO A 176 7.36 8.02 -4.04
N PHE A 177 6.53 8.36 -3.04
CA PHE A 177 5.75 7.34 -2.31
C PHE A 177 4.62 6.78 -3.15
N LEU A 178 3.95 7.63 -3.92
CA LEU A 178 2.96 7.21 -4.88
C LEU A 178 3.56 6.30 -5.96
N ASP A 179 4.76 6.63 -6.46
CA ASP A 179 5.50 5.82 -7.43
C ASP A 179 5.86 4.44 -6.88
N GLU A 180 6.40 4.39 -5.66
CA GLU A 180 6.71 3.12 -5.02
C GLU A 180 5.46 2.27 -4.78
N LEU A 181 4.35 2.89 -4.36
CA LEU A 181 3.07 2.18 -4.20
C LEU A 181 2.59 1.60 -5.53
N ILE A 182 2.59 2.38 -6.61
CA ILE A 182 2.20 1.92 -7.95
C ILE A 182 3.08 0.73 -8.38
N ASN A 183 4.40 0.89 -8.31
CA ASN A 183 5.36 -0.11 -8.77
C ASN A 183 5.25 -1.42 -7.97
N ASN A 184 5.23 -1.32 -6.64
CA ASN A 184 5.23 -2.50 -5.78
C ASN A 184 3.87 -3.22 -5.82
N ILE A 185 2.75 -2.50 -5.83
CA ILE A 185 1.41 -3.12 -5.92
C ILE A 185 1.24 -3.78 -7.29
N SER A 186 1.55 -3.07 -8.38
CA SER A 186 1.45 -3.60 -9.75
C SER A 186 2.31 -4.85 -9.93
N GLY A 187 3.57 -4.79 -9.51
CA GLY A 187 4.50 -5.91 -9.64
C GLY A 187 4.09 -7.12 -8.81
N ARG A 188 3.73 -6.92 -7.53
CA ARG A 188 3.49 -8.02 -6.58
C ARG A 188 2.09 -8.62 -6.66
N LEU A 189 1.10 -7.88 -7.17
CA LEU A 189 -0.24 -8.40 -7.42
C LEU A 189 -0.46 -8.88 -8.86
N SER A 190 0.59 -8.91 -9.69
CA SER A 190 0.54 -9.47 -11.05
C SER A 190 0.05 -10.93 -11.09
N SER A 191 0.22 -11.70 -10.01
CA SER A 191 -0.30 -13.07 -9.93
C SER A 191 -1.82 -13.15 -10.02
N LEU A 192 -2.56 -12.09 -9.65
CA LEU A 192 -4.02 -12.03 -9.83
C LEU A 192 -4.41 -12.05 -11.31
N LYS A 193 -3.49 -11.68 -12.21
CA LYS A 193 -3.67 -11.73 -13.67
C LYS A 193 -3.33 -13.10 -14.27
N CYS A 194 -2.91 -14.07 -13.45
CA CYS A 194 -2.54 -15.39 -13.95
C CYS A 194 -3.77 -16.12 -14.50
N GLU A 195 -3.76 -16.38 -15.81
CA GLU A 195 -4.87 -17.04 -16.51
C GLU A 195 -5.24 -18.39 -15.88
N ARG A 196 -4.25 -19.19 -15.45
CA ARG A 196 -4.47 -20.47 -14.78
C ARG A 196 -5.28 -20.31 -13.50
N ILE A 197 -4.93 -19.34 -12.66
CA ILE A 197 -5.65 -19.07 -11.40
C ILE A 197 -7.08 -18.60 -11.69
N ILE A 198 -7.23 -17.69 -12.66
CA ILE A 198 -8.53 -17.16 -13.06
C ILE A 198 -9.43 -18.30 -13.57
N LEU A 199 -8.93 -19.15 -14.47
CA LEU A 199 -9.68 -20.29 -15.01
C LEU A 199 -10.05 -21.30 -13.91
N LEU A 200 -9.14 -21.62 -12.99
CA LEU A 200 -9.44 -22.52 -11.89
C LEU A 200 -10.45 -21.90 -10.92
N SER A 201 -10.43 -20.58 -10.72
CA SER A 201 -11.42 -19.89 -9.86
C SER A 201 -12.85 -19.97 -10.42
N LYS A 202 -12.99 -20.11 -11.74
CA LYS A 202 -14.29 -20.30 -12.41
C LYS A 202 -14.91 -21.68 -12.18
N LEU A 203 -14.12 -22.66 -11.74
CA LEU A 203 -14.62 -24.00 -11.41
C LEU A 203 -15.38 -24.06 -10.08
N ARG A 204 -15.43 -22.97 -9.31
CA ARG A 204 -16.24 -22.89 -8.10
C ARG A 204 -17.72 -23.16 -8.43
N PRO A 205 -18.45 -23.98 -7.65
CA PRO A 205 -19.84 -24.32 -7.94
C PRO A 205 -20.75 -23.11 -8.17
N GLU A 206 -20.51 -21.99 -7.47
CA GLU A 206 -21.32 -20.78 -7.57
C GLU A 206 -21.04 -19.97 -8.84
N LEU A 207 -19.83 -20.09 -9.40
CA LEU A 207 -19.41 -19.36 -10.60
C LEU A 207 -19.59 -20.17 -11.88
N ILE A 208 -19.36 -21.48 -11.83
CA ILE A 208 -19.37 -22.33 -13.03
C ILE A 208 -20.73 -22.32 -13.74
N LEU A 209 -21.82 -22.09 -13.00
CA LEU A 209 -23.18 -21.96 -13.53
C LEU A 209 -23.37 -20.72 -14.43
N ARG A 210 -22.51 -19.71 -14.28
CA ARG A 210 -22.55 -18.45 -15.05
C ARG A 210 -21.65 -18.49 -16.28
N GLU A 211 -20.82 -19.52 -16.41
CA GLU A 211 -19.83 -19.65 -17.47
C GLU A 211 -20.39 -20.50 -18.63
N ASN A 212 -19.94 -20.20 -19.87
CA ASN A 212 -20.24 -21.06 -21.01
C ASN A 212 -19.44 -22.36 -20.88
N SER A 213 -20.13 -23.49 -20.72
CA SER A 213 -19.51 -24.79 -20.45
C SER A 213 -18.51 -25.22 -21.53
N PHE A 214 -18.81 -24.96 -22.80
CA PHE A 214 -17.93 -25.33 -23.91
C PHE A 214 -16.67 -24.45 -23.93
N GLU A 215 -16.81 -23.13 -23.82
CA GLU A 215 -15.65 -22.22 -23.84
C GLU A 215 -14.76 -22.38 -22.60
N LEU A 216 -15.35 -22.62 -21.41
CA LEU A 216 -14.59 -22.91 -20.21
C LEU A 216 -13.81 -24.22 -20.35
N SER A 217 -14.45 -25.29 -20.82
CA SER A 217 -13.80 -26.59 -21.03
C SER A 217 -12.66 -26.48 -22.05
N LYS A 218 -12.89 -25.77 -23.16
CA LYS A 218 -11.87 -25.51 -24.18
C LYS A 218 -10.67 -24.74 -23.61
N SER A 219 -10.92 -23.72 -22.79
CA SER A 219 -9.87 -22.91 -22.17
C SER A 219 -9.05 -23.71 -21.16
N LEU A 220 -9.71 -24.52 -20.32
CA LEU A 220 -9.06 -25.43 -19.38
C LEU A 220 -8.22 -26.47 -20.11
N SER A 221 -8.78 -27.13 -21.12
CA SER A 221 -8.02 -28.11 -21.92
C SER A 221 -6.80 -27.48 -22.56
N LYS A 222 -6.89 -26.23 -23.06
CA LYS A 222 -5.74 -25.54 -23.66
C LYS A 222 -4.64 -25.20 -22.63
N GLN A 223 -5.02 -24.74 -21.44
CA GLN A 223 -4.08 -24.31 -20.39
C GLN A 223 -3.46 -25.47 -19.58
N PHE A 224 -4.14 -26.62 -19.52
CA PHE A 224 -3.73 -27.77 -18.71
C PHE A 224 -3.54 -29.07 -19.52
N ALA A 225 -3.50 -29.00 -20.85
CA ALA A 225 -3.30 -30.17 -21.74
C ALA A 225 -2.06 -30.99 -21.39
N ASP A 226 -1.00 -30.34 -20.95
CA ASP A 226 0.28 -30.93 -20.57
C ASP A 226 0.25 -31.66 -19.22
N ARG A 227 -0.84 -31.50 -18.44
CA ARG A 227 -1.00 -32.06 -17.09
C ARG A 227 -2.18 -33.02 -16.94
N LEU A 228 -2.97 -33.19 -17.98
CA LEU A 228 -4.04 -34.18 -18.02
C LEU A 228 -3.44 -35.54 -18.45
N PRO A 229 -3.78 -36.65 -17.77
CA PRO A 229 -3.29 -37.98 -18.10
C PRO A 229 -3.75 -38.47 -19.49
#